data_AF-A0A0G1MEC0-F1
#
_entry.id   AF-A0A0G1MEC0-F1
#
_cell.length_a   1.000
_cell.length_b   1.000
_cell.length_c   1.000
_cell.angle_alpha   90.00
_cell.angle_beta   90.00
_cell.angle_gamma   90.00
#
_symmetry.space_group_name_H-M   'P 1'
#
loop_
_entity.id
_entity.type
_entity.pdbx_description
1 polymer ?
#
loop_
_entity_poly.entity_id
_entity_poly.type
_entity_poly.pdbx_seq_one_letter_code
_entity_poly.pdbx_strand_id
1 'polypeptide(L)'
;MTELEMAMQIAEVNADSMKAIAMAIAAGIGVFGPGIGIGILVSRALEAIGRNPEAAGKVQATMFIGIAFVEALAIFALVVAFVIKFA
;
A
#
# COMPACT_ATOMS: atom_id res chain seq x y z
N MET A 1 24.94 -22.82 24.68
CA MET A 1 24.98 -22.17 23.36
C MET A 1 26.34 -22.47 22.76
N THR A 2 26.42 -23.24 21.68
CA THR A 2 27.67 -23.54 20.98
C THR A 2 28.12 -22.34 20.15
N GLU A 3 29.41 -22.22 19.81
CA GLU A 3 29.90 -21.09 18.99
C GLU A 3 29.18 -20.97 17.64
N LEU A 4 28.72 -22.10 17.10
CA LEU A 4 27.89 -22.15 15.89
C LEU A 4 26.52 -21.49 16.09
N GLU A 5 25.87 -21.72 17.24
CA GLU A 5 24.59 -21.09 17.59
C GLU A 5 24.75 -19.58 17.78
N MET A 6 25.85 -19.14 18.37
CA MET A 6 26.16 -17.72 18.53
C MET A 6 26.43 -17.02 17.19
N ALA A 7 27.17 -17.65 16.28
CA ALA A 7 27.43 -17.12 14.94
C ALA A 7 26.14 -17.02 14.09
N MET A 8 25.26 -18.02 14.17
CA MET A 8 23.96 -18.00 13.50
C MET A 8 23.04 -16.90 14.04
N GLN A 9 22.97 -16.74 15.36
CA GLN A 9 22.12 -15.71 15.99
C GLN A 9 22.56 -14.28 15.59
N ILE A 10 23.86 -14.03 15.49
CA ILE A 10 24.39 -12.72 15.04
C ILE A 10 24.06 -12.47 13.55
N ALA A 11 24.12 -13.51 12.72
CA ALA A 11 23.75 -13.41 11.30
C ALA A 11 22.25 -13.16 11.10
N GLU A 12 21.40 -13.79 11.90
CA GLU A 12 19.93 -13.67 11.84
C GLU A 12 19.45 -12.28 12.27
N VAL A 13 20.05 -11.70 13.32
CA VAL A 13 19.79 -10.32 13.78
C VAL A 13 20.07 -9.27 12.68
N ASN A 14 20.96 -9.55 11.72
CA ASN A 14 21.21 -8.69 10.56
C ASN A 14 20.15 -8.86 9.45
N ALA A 15 19.77 -10.10 9.14
CA ALA A 15 18.77 -10.40 8.13
C ALA A 15 17.39 -9.81 8.47
N ASP A 16 16.97 -9.91 9.73
CA ASP A 16 15.70 -9.34 10.20
C ASP A 16 15.66 -7.82 10.10
N SER A 17 16.77 -7.16 10.42
CA SER A 17 16.92 -5.71 10.29
C SER A 17 16.81 -5.28 8.82
N MET A 18 17.43 -6.03 7.91
CA MET A 18 17.34 -5.78 6.47
C MET A 18 15.91 -5.98 5.94
N LYS A 19 15.24 -7.06 6.34
CA LYS A 19 13.83 -7.32 5.99
C LYS A 19 12.90 -6.20 6.49
N ALA A 20 13.13 -5.68 7.70
CA ALA A 20 12.34 -4.58 8.24
C ALA A 20 12.47 -3.30 7.40
N ILE A 21 13.68 -2.93 6.99
CA ILE A 21 13.91 -1.76 6.12
C ILE A 21 13.28 -1.99 4.74
N ALA A 22 13.50 -3.15 4.13
CA ALA A 22 12.95 -3.48 2.82
C ALA A 22 11.41 -3.48 2.83
N MET A 23 10.78 -4.02 3.88
CA MET A 23 9.33 -3.96 4.10
C MET A 23 8.83 -2.51 4.20
N ALA A 24 9.49 -1.67 5.01
CA ALA A 24 9.11 -0.28 5.19
C ALA A 24 9.18 0.51 3.88
N ILE A 25 10.21 0.26 3.07
CA ILE A 25 10.38 0.88 1.74
C ILE A 25 9.31 0.38 0.77
N ALA A 26 9.08 -0.94 0.69
CA ALA A 26 8.10 -1.52 -0.21
C ALA A 26 6.68 -1.04 0.09
N ALA A 27 6.26 -1.07 1.35
CA ALA A 27 4.96 -0.56 1.77
C ALA A 27 4.87 0.97 1.63
N GLY A 28 5.86 1.70 2.14
CA GLY A 28 5.86 3.15 2.17
C GLY A 28 5.86 3.78 0.77
N ILE A 29 6.73 3.31 -0.13
CA ILE A 29 6.78 3.80 -1.52
C ILE A 29 5.60 3.28 -2.33
N GLY A 30 5.21 2.02 -2.12
CA GLY A 30 4.18 1.37 -2.92
C GLY A 30 2.79 2.00 -2.79
N VAL A 31 2.49 2.70 -1.69
CA VAL A 31 1.20 3.40 -1.50
C VAL A 31 1.13 4.78 -2.16
N PHE A 32 2.23 5.36 -2.64
CA PHE A 32 2.19 6.70 -3.26
C PHE A 32 1.33 6.75 -4.52
N GLY A 33 1.47 5.76 -5.42
CA GLY A 33 0.67 5.67 -6.64
C GLY A 33 -0.83 5.63 -6.34
N PRO A 34 -1.29 4.70 -5.49
CA PRO A 34 -2.67 4.65 -5.02
C PRO A 34 -3.14 5.94 -4.34
N GLY A 35 -2.35 6.51 -3.43
CA GLY A 35 -2.70 7.75 -2.74
C GLY A 35 -2.93 8.92 -3.69
N ILE A 36 -2.07 9.07 -4.70
CA ILE A 36 -2.23 10.08 -5.76
C ILE A 36 -3.47 9.77 -6.61
N GLY A 37 -3.65 8.51 -7.00
CA GLY A 37 -4.79 8.06 -7.81
C GLY A 37 -6.14 8.34 -7.14
N ILE A 38 -6.27 8.01 -5.85
CA ILE A 38 -7.47 8.30 -5.06
C ILE A 38 -7.70 9.81 -4.97
N GLY A 39 -6.65 10.60 -4.68
CA GLY A 39 -6.75 12.06 -4.58
C GLY A 39 -7.31 12.68 -5.86
N ILE A 40 -6.79 12.28 -7.02
CA ILE A 40 -7.29 12.74 -8.33
C ILE A 40 -8.73 12.29 -8.55
N LEU A 41 -9.01 11.01 -8.33
CA LEU A 41 -10.33 10.43 -8.59
C LEU A 41 -11.42 11.08 -7.73
N VAL A 42 -11.17 11.26 -6.43
CA VAL A 42 -12.11 11.89 -5.50
C VAL A 42 -12.29 13.36 -5.84
N SER A 43 -11.21 14.09 -6.17
CA SER A 43 -11.30 15.49 -6.60
C SER A 43 -12.21 15.64 -7.82
N ARG A 44 -12.05 14.80 -8.85
CA ARG A 44 -12.90 14.84 -10.05
C ARG A 44 -14.35 14.45 -9.77
N ALA A 45 -14.58 13.49 -8.88
CA ALA A 45 -15.93 13.14 -8.46
C ALA A 45 -16.62 14.32 -7.75
N LEU A 46 -15.92 15.00 -6.84
CA LEU A 46 -16.46 16.18 -6.14
C LEU A 46 -16.74 17.35 -7.10
N GLU A 47 -15.86 17.61 -8.06
CA GLU A 47 -16.11 18.61 -9.12
C GLU A 47 -17.36 18.27 -9.95
N ALA A 48 -17.54 17.00 -10.33
CA ALA A 48 -18.70 16.55 -11.08
C ALA A 48 -20.00 16.69 -10.28
N ILE A 49 -19.98 16.33 -8.99
CA ILE A 49 -21.11 16.49 -8.07
C ILE A 49 -21.46 17.96 -7.88
N GLY A 50 -20.46 18.82 -7.71
CA GLY A 50 -20.68 20.27 -7.57
C GLY A 50 -21.33 20.90 -8.80
N ARG A 51 -21.04 20.38 -10.01
CA ARG A 51 -21.67 20.82 -11.26
C ARG A 51 -23.07 20.26 -11.48
N ASN A 52 -23.34 19.04 -11.02
CA ASN A 52 -24.65 18.42 -11.09
C ASN A 52 -24.97 17.62 -9.81
N PRO A 53 -25.61 18.27 -8.82
CA PRO A 53 -25.95 17.63 -7.55
C PRO A 53 -26.93 16.45 -7.68
N GLU A 54 -27.80 16.45 -8.69
CA GLU A 54 -28.77 15.36 -8.91
C GLU A 54 -28.09 14.05 -9.32
N ALA A 55 -26.90 14.14 -9.93
CA ALA A 55 -26.11 12.98 -10.34
C ALA A 55 -25.27 12.38 -9.20
N ALA A 56 -25.32 12.94 -7.98
CA ALA A 56 -24.37 12.62 -6.92
C ALA A 56 -24.29 11.13 -6.59
N GLY A 57 -25.42 10.46 -6.44
CA GLY A 57 -25.44 9.02 -6.14
C GLY A 57 -24.74 8.17 -7.20
N LYS A 58 -24.95 8.47 -8.48
CA LYS A 58 -24.32 7.74 -9.60
C LYS A 58 -22.82 8.02 -9.69
N VAL A 59 -22.41 9.27 -9.46
CA VAL A 59 -20.99 9.66 -9.45
C VAL A 59 -20.27 8.97 -8.30
N GLN A 60 -20.83 8.99 -7.08
CA GLN A 60 -20.26 8.31 -5.92
C GLN A 60 -20.13 6.80 -6.14
N ALA A 61 -21.14 6.15 -6.72
CA ALA A 61 -21.08 4.72 -7.03
C ALA A 61 -19.91 4.39 -7.97
N THR A 62 -19.75 5.15 -9.05
CA THR A 62 -18.63 4.98 -10.00
C THR A 62 -17.29 5.33 -9.35
N MET A 63 -17.25 6.36 -8.52
CA MET A 63 -16.06 6.78 -7.75
C MET A 63 -15.55 5.63 -6.88
N PHE A 64 -16.42 5.02 -6.06
CA PHE A 64 -16.01 3.92 -5.18
C PHE A 64 -15.51 2.68 -5.94
N ILE A 65 -16.10 2.37 -7.10
CA ILE A 65 -15.58 1.31 -7.98
C ILE A 65 -14.14 1.63 -8.42
N GLY A 66 -13.90 2.86 -8.85
CA GLY A 66 -12.56 3.29 -9.23
C GLY A 66 -11.57 3.30 -8.05
N ILE A 67 -12.00 3.74 -6.86
CA ILE A 67 -11.20 3.62 -5.62
C ILE A 67 -10.82 2.17 -5.39
N ALA A 68 -11.76 1.21 -5.50
CA ALA A 68 -11.46 -0.20 -5.28
C ALA A 68 -10.38 -0.75 -6.23
N PHE A 69 -10.37 -0.33 -7.50
CA PHE A 69 -9.30 -0.71 -8.44
C PHE A 69 -7.96 -0.07 -8.11
N VAL A 70 -7.95 1.20 -7.69
CA VAL A 70 -6.72 1.87 -7.24
C VAL A 70 -6.17 1.20 -5.97
N GLU A 71 -7.06 0.80 -5.06
CA GLU A 71 -6.68 0.17 -3.79
C GLU A 71 -6.14 -1.24 -3.96
N ALA A 72 -6.54 -1.96 -5.02
CA ALA A 72 -5.94 -3.24 -5.36
C ALA A 72 -4.40 -3.13 -5.55
N LEU A 73 -3.92 -2.00 -6.08
CA LEU A 73 -2.48 -1.74 -6.22
C LEU A 73 -1.81 -1.48 -4.88
N ALA A 74 -2.47 -0.77 -3.96
CA ALA A 74 -1.99 -0.57 -2.59
C ALA A 74 -1.87 -1.90 -1.83
N ILE A 75 -2.86 -2.77 -2.00
CA ILE A 75 -2.86 -4.11 -1.42
C ILE A 75 -1.71 -4.94 -1.98
N PHE A 76 -1.40 -4.87 -3.28
CA PHE A 76 -0.22 -5.57 -3.81
C PHE A 76 1.09 -5.09 -3.20
N ALA A 77 1.27 -3.78 -3.01
CA ALA A 77 2.44 -3.25 -2.31
C ALA A 77 2.54 -3.78 -0.86
N LEU A 78 1.41 -3.81 -0.14
CA LEU A 78 1.34 -4.34 1.22
C LEU A 78 1.62 -5.85 1.28
N VAL A 79 1.09 -6.62 0.32
CA VAL A 79 1.35 -8.05 0.21
C VAL A 79 2.83 -8.32 -0.04
N VAL A 80 3.46 -7.59 -0.96
CA VAL A 80 4.91 -7.71 -1.20
C VAL A 80 5.71 -7.35 0.06
N ALA A 81 5.32 -6.30 0.78
CA ALA A 81 5.97 -5.94 2.04
C ALA A 81 5.85 -7.05 3.11
N PHE A 82 4.67 -7.68 3.23
CA PHE A 82 4.48 -8.83 4.13
C PHE A 82 5.25 -10.06 3.70
N VAL A 83 5.32 -10.34 2.39
CA VAL A 83 6.17 -11.42 1.86
C VAL A 83 7.62 -11.17 2.26
N ILE A 84 8.15 -9.96 2.11
CA ILE A 84 9.52 -9.62 2.53
C ILE A 84 9.77 -9.88 4.03
N LYS A 85 8.76 -9.61 4.88
CA LYS A 85 8.91 -9.79 6.33
C LYS A 85 8.87 -11.24 6.78
N PHE A 86 8.04 -12.06 6.13
CA PHE A 86 7.76 -13.43 6.57
C PHE A 86 8.38 -14.53 5.69
N ALA A 87 8.92 -14.19 4.52
CA ALA A 87 9.70 -15.10 3.68
C ALA A 87 11.10 -15.34 4.23
#